data_AF-A0A016WN73-F1
#
_entry.id   AF-A0A016WN73-F1
#
_cell.length_a   1.000
_cell.length_b   1.000
_cell.length_c   1.000
_cell.angle_alpha   90.00
_cell.angle_beta   90.00
_cell.angle_gamma   90.00
#
_symmetry.space_group_name_H-M   'P 1'
#
loop_
_entity.id
_entity.type
_entity.pdbx_description
1 polymer ?
#
loop_
_entity_poly.entity_id
_entity_poly.type
_entity_poly.pdbx_seq_one_letter_code
_entity_poly.pdbx_strand_id
1 'polypeptide(L)'
;MDRDAVVFNQYRVCLMVHNRTAYLQSVNASMPTFLNRIYVFFELKIEVNNIASSMGAHAERVTKMHRRTMTELGYDKETIEKAIPKNEPIKLIAEALYKAWELYSSSSAVILIVVEDQNQNQIDQKHVEYALEDLGVPVDQIVRRTLTQCEQCLTLSPERHLFLSGSRVAVVYFRAGYTPDNYPTEKEWAARLLIERSDAIKSPWIGLQVANTKKTQQVLAEDGVVERFVGHPRDAAAIRSTFAGLWAINGDDPVTQKLIKVTIGLGNKFVRFFGGTRITAFHE
;
A
#
# COMPACT_ATOMS: atom_id res chain seq x y z
N MET A 1 18.34 -7.07 -18.44
CA MET A 1 17.33 -7.28 -17.39
C MET A 1 16.01 -6.82 -17.93
N ASP A 2 15.04 -7.72 -18.00
CA ASP A 2 13.70 -7.45 -18.51
C ASP A 2 12.97 -6.51 -17.55
N ARG A 3 12.61 -5.31 -18.01
CA ARG A 3 11.97 -4.27 -17.19
C ARG A 3 10.59 -4.72 -16.71
N ASP A 4 9.96 -5.64 -17.43
CA ASP A 4 8.61 -6.12 -17.14
C ASP A 4 8.60 -7.07 -15.94
N ALA A 5 9.67 -7.85 -15.73
CA ALA A 5 9.80 -8.75 -14.58
C ALA A 5 9.95 -8.01 -13.24
N VAL A 6 10.61 -6.85 -13.24
CA VAL A 6 10.79 -6.00 -12.04
C VAL A 6 9.47 -5.32 -11.66
N VAL A 7 8.73 -4.84 -12.66
CA VAL A 7 7.40 -4.24 -12.48
C VAL A 7 6.41 -5.28 -11.94
N PHE A 8 6.38 -6.49 -12.51
CA PHE A 8 5.47 -7.57 -12.10
C PHE A 8 5.71 -8.03 -10.64
N ASN A 9 6.97 -8.06 -10.19
CA ASN A 9 7.29 -8.39 -8.79
C ASN A 9 6.88 -7.29 -7.81
N GLN A 10 6.96 -6.00 -8.18
CA GLN A 10 6.46 -4.89 -7.35
C GLN A 10 4.94 -4.93 -7.16
N TYR A 11 4.19 -5.39 -8.18
CA TYR A 11 2.73 -5.57 -8.06
C TYR A 11 2.34 -6.63 -7.03
N ARG A 12 3.13 -7.70 -6.84
CA ARG A 12 2.86 -8.68 -5.76
C ARG A 12 3.03 -8.06 -4.37
N VAL A 13 4.00 -7.15 -4.19
CA VAL A 13 4.24 -6.48 -2.89
C VAL A 13 3.05 -5.61 -2.46
N CYS A 14 2.46 -4.85 -3.38
CA CYS A 14 1.27 -4.01 -3.08
C CYS A 14 0.00 -4.84 -2.84
N LEU A 15 -0.21 -5.92 -3.61
CA LEU A 15 -1.37 -6.81 -3.42
C LEU A 15 -1.31 -7.59 -2.10
N MET A 16 -0.12 -7.97 -1.62
CA MET A 16 0.02 -8.80 -0.41
C MET A 16 -0.35 -8.09 0.90
N VAL A 17 -0.25 -6.76 0.97
CA VAL A 17 -0.67 -5.98 2.17
C VAL A 17 -2.20 -5.84 2.26
N HIS A 18 -2.93 -6.17 1.20
CA HIS A 18 -4.39 -6.00 1.12
C HIS A 18 -5.19 -7.26 1.48
N ASN A 19 -4.62 -8.20 2.24
CA ASN A 19 -5.26 -9.45 2.66
C ASN A 19 -6.39 -9.26 3.72
N ARG A 20 -7.16 -8.16 3.66
CA ARG A 20 -8.48 -8.06 4.30
C ARG A 20 -9.51 -8.98 3.64
N THR A 21 -9.27 -9.43 2.41
CA THR A 21 -10.18 -10.25 1.61
C THR A 21 -10.42 -11.63 2.25
N ALA A 22 -9.39 -12.24 2.85
CA ALA A 22 -9.52 -13.58 3.45
C ALA A 22 -10.38 -13.59 4.72
N TYR A 23 -10.42 -12.50 5.49
CA TYR A 23 -11.17 -12.42 6.76
C TYR A 23 -12.69 -12.29 6.55
N LEU A 24 -13.12 -11.75 5.42
CA LEU A 24 -14.54 -11.58 5.11
C LEU A 24 -15.11 -12.76 4.31
N GLN A 25 -14.29 -13.43 3.51
CA GLN A 25 -14.66 -14.69 2.86
C GLN A 25 -15.00 -15.80 3.87
N SER A 26 -14.32 -15.86 5.02
CA SER A 26 -14.66 -16.80 6.10
C SER A 26 -16.00 -16.50 6.78
N VAL A 27 -16.29 -15.22 7.04
CA VAL A 27 -17.58 -14.79 7.59
C VAL A 27 -18.72 -15.20 6.65
N ASN A 28 -18.51 -15.07 5.33
CA ASN A 28 -19.49 -15.43 4.30
C ASN A 28 -19.78 -16.94 4.23
N ALA A 29 -18.79 -17.79 4.51
CA ALA A 29 -18.96 -19.25 4.57
C ALA A 29 -19.65 -19.75 5.84
N SER A 30 -19.69 -18.93 6.90
CA SER A 30 -20.26 -19.28 8.21
C SER A 30 -21.69 -18.77 8.44
N MET A 31 -22.23 -17.95 7.53
CA MET A 31 -23.59 -17.40 7.62
C MET A 31 -24.65 -18.41 7.18
N PRO A 32 -25.79 -18.52 7.88
CA PRO A 32 -26.93 -19.33 7.44
C PRO A 32 -27.35 -18.96 6.01
N THR A 33 -27.55 -19.97 5.15
CA THR A 33 -27.92 -19.85 3.73
C THR A 33 -29.12 -18.95 3.43
N PHE A 34 -29.96 -18.67 4.43
CA PHE A 34 -31.09 -17.74 4.35
C PHE A 34 -30.67 -16.26 4.24
N LEU A 35 -29.57 -15.84 4.91
CA LEU A 35 -29.10 -14.44 4.88
C LEU A 35 -28.39 -14.08 3.56
N ASN A 36 -27.74 -15.05 2.92
CA ASN A 36 -27.12 -14.90 1.60
C ASN A 36 -28.14 -14.59 0.47
N ARG A 37 -29.44 -14.89 0.68
CA ARG A 37 -30.50 -14.59 -0.30
C ARG A 37 -31.10 -13.20 -0.17
N ILE A 38 -30.91 -12.52 0.96
CA ILE A 38 -31.55 -11.22 1.25
C ILE A 38 -30.56 -10.07 1.12
N TYR A 39 -29.26 -10.32 1.35
CA TYR A 39 -28.21 -9.32 1.19
C TYR A 39 -27.21 -9.75 0.12
N VAL A 40 -27.27 -9.12 -1.06
CA VAL A 40 -26.14 -9.13 -1.99
C VAL A 40 -25.05 -8.25 -1.37
N PHE A 41 -24.07 -8.87 -0.71
CA PHE A 41 -22.89 -8.16 -0.23
C PHE A 41 -21.98 -7.86 -1.42
N PHE A 42 -21.84 -6.58 -1.75
CA PHE A 42 -20.84 -6.12 -2.71
C PHE A 42 -19.55 -5.78 -1.95
N GLU A 43 -18.44 -6.44 -2.28
CA GLU A 43 -17.11 -6.09 -1.78
C GLU A 43 -16.58 -4.88 -2.55
N LEU A 44 -16.85 -3.68 -2.02
CA LEU A 44 -16.45 -2.44 -2.66
C LEU A 44 -15.08 -1.97 -2.17
N LYS A 45 -14.16 -1.78 -3.11
CA LYS A 45 -12.83 -1.23 -2.87
C LYS A 45 -12.94 0.24 -2.48
N ILE A 46 -12.59 0.55 -1.23
CA ILE A 46 -12.54 1.93 -0.73
C ILE A 46 -11.35 2.67 -1.32
N GLU A 47 -10.16 2.04 -1.30
CA GLU A 47 -8.93 2.63 -1.78
C GLU A 47 -7.87 1.58 -2.10
N VAL A 48 -6.81 2.03 -2.77
CA VAL A 48 -5.57 1.27 -2.94
C VAL A 48 -4.49 2.08 -2.25
N ASN A 49 -3.63 1.43 -1.46
CA ASN A 49 -2.49 2.05 -0.79
C ASN A 49 -1.17 1.46 -1.33
N ASN A 50 -0.46 2.23 -2.16
CA ASN A 50 0.78 1.87 -2.84
C ASN A 50 2.03 2.42 -2.13
N ILE A 51 1.88 3.34 -1.18
CA ILE A 51 2.99 3.93 -0.42
C ILE A 51 2.74 3.83 1.08
N ALA A 52 3.79 3.50 1.84
CA ALA A 52 3.80 3.51 3.31
C ALA A 52 2.63 2.75 3.97
N SER A 53 2.12 1.70 3.33
CA SER A 53 1.03 0.88 3.86
C SER A 53 1.39 0.33 5.25
N SER A 54 0.54 0.66 6.21
CA SER A 54 0.82 0.52 7.65
C SER A 54 0.11 -0.70 8.25
N MET A 55 0.33 -0.93 9.55
CA MET A 55 -0.39 -1.88 10.40
C MET A 55 -0.11 -3.36 10.15
N GLY A 56 0.90 -3.72 9.34
CA GLY A 56 1.24 -5.11 9.08
C GLY A 56 1.55 -5.88 10.37
N ALA A 57 2.44 -5.33 11.21
CA ALA A 57 2.88 -5.98 12.44
C ALA A 57 1.77 -6.02 13.49
N HIS A 58 0.92 -4.99 13.51
CA HIS A 58 -0.22 -4.92 14.42
C HIS A 58 -1.32 -5.89 14.01
N ALA A 59 -1.60 -6.01 12.70
CA ALA A 59 -2.59 -6.94 12.17
C ALA A 59 -2.23 -8.39 12.51
N GLU A 60 -0.96 -8.79 12.37
CA GLU A 60 -0.50 -10.12 12.80
C GLU A 60 -0.76 -10.39 14.28
N ARG A 61 -0.44 -9.41 15.13
CA ARG A 61 -0.61 -9.51 16.59
C ARG A 61 -2.07 -9.64 16.97
N VAL A 62 -2.93 -8.82 16.36
CA VAL A 62 -4.38 -8.89 16.57
C VAL A 62 -4.92 -10.26 16.13
N THR A 63 -4.46 -10.80 15.01
CA THR A 63 -4.82 -12.16 14.58
C THR A 63 -4.39 -13.21 15.62
N LYS A 64 -3.15 -13.15 16.12
CA LYS A 64 -2.65 -14.07 17.17
C LYS A 64 -3.46 -13.94 18.47
N MET A 65 -3.76 -12.70 18.87
CA MET A 65 -4.58 -12.40 20.05
C MET A 65 -5.98 -13.01 19.92
N HIS A 66 -6.70 -12.75 18.82
CA HIS A 66 -8.05 -13.29 18.62
C HIS A 66 -8.08 -14.83 18.62
N ARG A 67 -7.11 -15.49 17.96
CA ARG A 67 -7.03 -16.95 18.00
C ARG A 67 -6.81 -17.49 19.40
N ARG A 68 -5.94 -16.85 20.18
CA ARG A 68 -5.71 -17.20 21.58
C ARG A 68 -6.98 -17.04 22.40
N THR A 69 -7.68 -15.91 22.28
CA THR A 69 -8.95 -15.67 22.97
C THR A 69 -9.99 -16.75 22.63
N MET A 70 -10.14 -17.13 21.36
CA MET A 70 -11.08 -18.20 20.99
C MET A 70 -10.65 -19.56 21.56
N THR A 71 -9.34 -19.84 21.62
CA THR A 71 -8.83 -21.06 22.26
C THR A 71 -9.17 -21.09 23.75
N GLU A 72 -8.99 -19.96 24.45
CA GLU A 72 -9.32 -19.82 25.88
C GLU A 72 -10.83 -19.93 26.16
N LEU A 73 -11.67 -19.57 25.17
CA LEU A 73 -13.13 -19.76 25.22
C LEU A 73 -13.58 -21.20 24.89
N GLY A 74 -12.65 -22.11 24.59
CA GLY A 74 -12.95 -23.53 24.35
C GLY A 74 -13.37 -23.88 22.92
N TYR A 75 -13.19 -22.97 21.95
CA TYR A 75 -13.40 -23.30 20.54
C TYR A 75 -12.29 -24.23 20.02
N ASP A 76 -12.68 -25.20 19.18
CA ASP A 76 -11.72 -26.10 18.56
C ASP A 76 -10.90 -25.41 17.46
N LYS A 77 -9.78 -26.03 17.09
CA LYS A 77 -8.81 -25.47 16.13
C LYS A 77 -9.43 -25.27 14.73
N GLU A 78 -10.28 -26.18 14.27
CA GLU A 78 -10.88 -26.08 12.93
C GLU A 78 -11.83 -24.89 12.84
N THR A 79 -12.63 -24.68 13.88
CA THR A 79 -13.50 -23.49 13.99
C THR A 79 -12.70 -22.20 13.96
N ILE A 80 -11.59 -22.14 14.72
CA ILE A 80 -10.73 -20.96 14.79
C ILE A 80 -10.05 -20.66 13.45
N GLU A 81 -9.52 -21.68 12.78
CA GLU A 81 -8.83 -21.51 11.48
C GLU A 81 -9.80 -21.12 10.36
N LYS A 82 -11.04 -21.63 10.40
CA LYS A 82 -12.10 -21.18 9.49
C LYS A 82 -12.47 -19.73 9.74
N ALA A 83 -12.67 -19.31 10.99
CA ALA A 83 -13.12 -17.96 11.32
C ALA A 83 -12.01 -16.91 11.10
N ILE A 84 -10.78 -17.22 11.53
CA ILE A 84 -9.66 -16.29 11.54
C ILE A 84 -8.56 -16.82 10.60
N PRO A 85 -8.42 -16.27 9.39
CA PRO A 85 -7.44 -16.72 8.39
C PRO A 85 -6.00 -16.39 8.79
N LYS A 86 -5.04 -17.15 8.25
CA LYS A 86 -3.61 -16.91 8.49
C LYS A 86 -3.24 -15.51 8.01
N ASN A 87 -2.50 -14.78 8.84
CA ASN A 87 -2.15 -13.39 8.58
C ASN A 87 -0.66 -13.22 8.91
N GLU A 88 0.17 -13.05 7.87
CA GLU A 88 1.63 -12.94 7.98
C GLU A 88 2.23 -11.82 7.08
N PRO A 89 1.66 -10.59 7.08
CA PRO A 89 2.15 -9.48 6.25
C PRO A 89 3.62 -9.12 6.48
N ILE A 90 4.15 -9.17 7.70
CA ILE A 90 5.55 -8.81 7.98
C ILE A 90 6.50 -9.76 7.27
N LYS A 91 6.23 -11.06 7.35
CA LYS A 91 6.99 -12.06 6.61
C LYS A 91 6.97 -11.76 5.11
N LEU A 92 5.79 -11.55 4.53
CA LEU A 92 5.64 -11.30 3.10
C LEU A 92 6.31 -9.99 2.64
N ILE A 93 6.22 -8.93 3.45
CA ILE A 93 6.89 -7.65 3.18
C ILE A 93 8.41 -7.82 3.24
N ALA A 94 8.94 -8.48 4.28
CA ALA A 94 10.37 -8.70 4.43
C ALA A 94 10.93 -9.60 3.31
N GLU A 95 10.24 -10.69 2.96
CA GLU A 95 10.63 -11.56 1.84
C GLU A 95 10.68 -10.79 0.51
N ALA A 96 9.72 -9.91 0.27
CA ALA A 96 9.71 -9.07 -0.93
C ALA A 96 10.89 -8.07 -0.98
N LEU A 97 11.16 -7.40 0.14
CA LEU A 97 12.29 -6.46 0.26
C LEU A 97 13.64 -7.18 0.16
N TYR A 98 13.77 -8.34 0.82
CA TYR A 98 14.92 -9.21 0.73
C TYR A 98 15.16 -9.66 -0.71
N LYS A 99 14.11 -10.08 -1.41
CA LYS A 99 14.24 -10.51 -2.81
C LYS A 99 14.67 -9.35 -3.72
N ALA A 100 14.16 -8.15 -3.49
CA ALA A 100 14.61 -6.96 -4.23
C ALA A 100 16.09 -6.67 -3.96
N TRP A 101 16.53 -6.76 -2.70
CA TRP A 101 17.92 -6.56 -2.29
C TRP A 101 18.85 -7.62 -2.93
N GLU A 102 18.46 -8.90 -2.90
CA GLU A 102 19.19 -10.00 -3.53
C GLU A 102 19.32 -9.79 -5.05
N LEU A 103 18.23 -9.37 -5.72
CA LEU A 103 18.24 -9.10 -7.17
C LEU A 103 19.16 -7.95 -7.57
N TYR A 104 19.39 -6.98 -6.68
CA TYR A 104 20.37 -5.91 -6.91
C TYR A 104 21.82 -6.45 -7.00
N SER A 105 22.05 -7.69 -6.54
CA SER A 105 23.30 -8.45 -6.75
C SER A 105 24.56 -7.78 -6.17
N SER A 106 24.42 -7.11 -5.03
CA SER A 106 25.54 -6.52 -4.28
C SER A 106 25.39 -6.78 -2.78
N SER A 107 26.20 -7.68 -2.24
CA SER A 107 26.12 -8.13 -0.83
C SER A 107 26.53 -7.06 0.18
N SER A 108 27.17 -5.98 -0.27
CA SER A 108 27.54 -4.83 0.57
C SER A 108 26.57 -3.66 0.44
N ALA A 109 25.51 -3.79 -0.36
CA ALA A 109 24.54 -2.72 -0.55
C ALA A 109 23.55 -2.66 0.60
N VAL A 110 23.08 -1.46 0.93
CA VAL A 110 22.16 -1.22 2.04
C VAL A 110 20.70 -1.18 1.58
N ILE A 111 19.80 -1.52 2.49
CA ILE A 111 18.38 -1.23 2.42
C ILE A 111 18.13 0.07 3.19
N LEU A 112 17.77 1.12 2.46
CA LEU A 112 17.42 2.41 3.05
C LEU A 112 15.92 2.47 3.33
N ILE A 113 15.56 2.68 4.59
CA ILE A 113 14.18 2.91 5.04
C ILE A 113 13.98 4.41 5.25
N VAL A 114 13.15 5.03 4.41
CA VAL A 114 12.83 6.45 4.51
C VAL A 114 11.69 6.64 5.50
N VAL A 115 11.90 7.43 6.55
CA VAL A 115 11.00 7.56 7.70
C VAL A 115 10.66 9.01 8.01
N GLU A 116 9.61 9.23 8.79
CA GLU A 116 9.19 10.54 9.28
C GLU A 116 10.12 11.00 10.42
N ASP A 117 10.21 12.32 10.64
CA ASP A 117 11.02 12.90 11.73
C ASP A 117 10.51 12.47 13.11
N GLN A 118 9.19 12.45 13.30
CA GLN A 118 8.53 11.91 14.49
C GLN A 118 7.62 10.77 14.09
N ASN A 119 8.02 9.54 14.43
CA ASN A 119 7.32 8.34 14.01
C ASN A 119 6.63 7.64 15.18
N GLN A 120 5.34 7.89 15.34
CA GLN A 120 4.53 7.27 16.39
C GLN A 120 4.32 5.76 16.17
N ASN A 121 4.45 5.27 14.93
CA ASN A 121 4.23 3.88 14.57
C ASN A 121 5.53 3.15 14.19
N GLN A 122 6.65 3.54 14.79
CA GLN A 122 7.96 2.94 14.53
C GLN A 122 7.98 1.43 14.85
N ILE A 123 7.18 0.99 15.82
CA ILE A 123 7.07 -0.42 16.21
C ILE A 123 6.57 -1.27 15.04
N ASP A 124 5.62 -0.80 14.24
CA ASP A 124 5.15 -1.54 13.05
C ASP A 124 6.28 -1.75 12.03
N GLN A 125 7.10 -0.71 11.83
CA GLN A 125 8.19 -0.70 10.85
C GLN A 125 9.35 -1.60 11.30
N LYS A 126 9.70 -1.57 12.60
CA LYS A 126 10.80 -2.36 13.16
C LYS A 126 10.61 -3.86 13.00
N HIS A 127 9.38 -4.35 12.92
CA HIS A 127 9.13 -5.76 12.66
C HIS A 127 9.54 -6.19 11.25
N VAL A 128 9.45 -5.29 10.27
CA VAL A 128 9.98 -5.56 8.92
C VAL A 128 11.51 -5.64 8.97
N GLU A 129 12.15 -4.77 9.75
CA GLU A 129 13.61 -4.77 9.93
C GLU A 129 14.09 -6.08 10.57
N TYR A 130 13.48 -6.49 11.69
CA TYR A 130 13.83 -7.76 12.34
C TYR A 130 13.61 -8.96 11.42
N ALA A 131 12.53 -8.96 10.63
CA ALA A 131 12.30 -10.03 9.67
C ALA A 131 13.31 -10.02 8.50
N LEU A 132 13.88 -8.87 8.14
CA LEU A 132 14.99 -8.80 7.18
C LEU A 132 16.30 -9.33 7.79
N GLU A 133 16.55 -9.05 9.07
CA GLU A 133 17.68 -9.61 9.83
C GLU A 133 17.58 -11.14 9.89
N ASP A 134 16.39 -11.67 10.21
CA ASP A 134 16.12 -13.12 10.23
C ASP A 134 16.31 -13.79 8.85
N LEU A 135 16.10 -13.03 7.76
CA LEU A 135 16.37 -13.48 6.38
C LEU A 135 17.86 -13.37 5.99
N GLY A 136 18.70 -12.80 6.85
CA GLY A 136 20.14 -12.74 6.68
C GLY A 136 20.69 -11.40 6.17
N VAL A 137 19.89 -10.33 6.14
CA VAL A 137 20.41 -8.98 5.86
C VAL A 137 21.19 -8.50 7.09
N PRO A 138 22.48 -8.12 6.96
CA PRO A 138 23.24 -7.59 8.08
C PRO A 138 22.57 -6.34 8.68
N VAL A 139 22.55 -6.27 10.02
CA VAL A 139 21.87 -5.19 10.76
C VAL A 139 22.39 -3.80 10.36
N ASP A 140 23.70 -3.68 10.11
CA ASP A 140 24.36 -2.45 9.69
C ASP A 140 24.03 -2.03 8.25
N GLN A 141 23.42 -2.92 7.46
CA GLN A 141 22.92 -2.65 6.11
C GLN A 141 21.44 -2.24 6.08
N ILE A 142 20.73 -2.27 7.20
CA ILE A 142 19.34 -1.81 7.31
C ILE A 142 19.36 -0.41 7.94
N VAL A 143 19.29 0.62 7.11
CA VAL A 143 19.55 2.01 7.53
C VAL A 143 18.27 2.83 7.48
N ARG A 144 17.97 3.58 8.55
CA ARG A 144 16.83 4.50 8.61
C ARG A 144 17.29 5.94 8.43
N ARG A 145 16.64 6.70 7.55
CA ARG A 145 16.87 8.14 7.37
C ARG A 145 15.59 8.89 7.07
N THR A 146 15.51 10.13 7.52
CA THR A 146 14.47 11.07 7.06
C THR A 146 14.89 11.66 5.71
N LEU A 147 13.96 12.26 4.96
CA LEU A 147 14.32 12.89 3.67
C LEU A 147 15.33 14.02 3.85
N THR A 148 15.25 14.78 4.94
CA THR A 148 16.22 15.81 5.30
C THR A 148 17.61 15.23 5.52
N GLN A 149 17.71 14.10 6.22
CA GLN A 149 18.99 13.41 6.43
C GLN A 149 19.51 12.79 5.13
N CYS A 150 18.62 12.29 4.28
CA CYS A 150 18.97 11.76 2.97
C CYS A 150 19.64 12.83 2.10
N GLU A 151 19.15 14.07 2.10
CA GLU A 151 19.79 15.17 1.36
C GLU A 151 21.26 15.37 1.77
N GLN A 152 21.57 15.17 3.05
CA GLN A 152 22.92 15.38 3.60
C GLN A 152 23.89 14.23 3.36
N CYS A 153 23.39 12.99 3.21
CA CYS A 153 24.22 11.80 3.18
C CYS A 153 24.11 10.95 1.91
N LEU A 154 23.14 11.23 1.03
CA LEU A 154 23.01 10.56 -0.25
C LEU A 154 23.80 11.29 -1.35
N THR A 155 24.48 10.50 -2.17
CA THR A 155 25.12 10.98 -3.39
C THR A 155 24.75 10.07 -4.56
N LEU A 156 24.81 10.64 -5.76
CA LEU A 156 24.50 9.94 -7.00
C LEU A 156 25.74 9.96 -7.90
N SER A 157 26.23 8.79 -8.31
CA SER A 157 27.33 8.74 -9.28
C SER A 157 26.86 9.10 -10.70
N PRO A 158 27.79 9.37 -11.64
CA PRO A 158 27.45 9.58 -13.05
C PRO A 158 26.64 8.43 -13.67
N GLU A 159 26.89 7.20 -13.22
CA GLU A 159 26.19 5.97 -13.64
C GLU A 159 24.85 5.78 -12.93
N ARG A 160 24.41 6.78 -12.14
CA ARG A 160 23.16 6.82 -11.38
C ARG A 160 23.09 5.82 -10.22
N HIS A 161 24.24 5.45 -9.69
CA HIS A 161 24.28 4.62 -8.51
C HIS A 161 24.05 5.46 -7.25
N LEU A 162 23.09 5.03 -6.42
CA LEU A 162 22.82 5.70 -5.15
C LEU A 162 23.80 5.23 -4.08
N PHE A 163 24.42 6.19 -3.39
CA PHE A 163 25.30 5.91 -2.27
C PHE A 163 24.81 6.60 -1.00
N LEU A 164 24.87 5.90 0.13
CA LEU A 164 24.68 6.43 1.47
C LEU A 164 26.02 6.34 2.20
N SER A 165 26.65 7.50 2.43
CA SER A 165 27.96 7.56 3.10
C SER A 165 29.01 6.58 2.52
N GLY A 166 29.03 6.42 1.19
CA GLY A 166 29.97 5.54 0.47
C GLY A 166 29.47 4.11 0.25
N SER A 167 28.40 3.67 0.90
CA SER A 167 27.79 2.35 0.67
C SER A 167 26.71 2.43 -0.41
N ARG A 168 26.69 1.46 -1.34
CA ARG A 168 25.62 1.36 -2.36
C ARG A 168 24.26 1.19 -1.71
N VAL A 169 23.22 1.83 -2.23
CA VAL A 169 21.83 1.61 -1.79
C VAL A 169 21.12 0.72 -2.82
N ALA A 170 20.73 -0.48 -2.41
CA ALA A 170 20.03 -1.44 -3.29
C ALA A 170 18.52 -1.18 -3.33
N VAL A 171 17.93 -0.94 -2.16
CA VAL A 171 16.48 -0.79 -2.00
C VAL A 171 16.18 0.46 -1.19
N VAL A 172 15.20 1.24 -1.62
CA VAL A 172 14.64 2.36 -0.85
C VAL A 172 13.19 2.03 -0.49
N TYR A 173 12.94 1.76 0.79
CA TYR A 173 11.62 1.45 1.33
C TYR A 173 11.00 2.69 1.99
N PHE A 174 9.93 3.21 1.40
CA PHE A 174 9.27 4.42 1.88
C PHE A 174 8.25 4.11 2.97
N ARG A 175 8.50 4.65 4.17
CA ARG A 175 7.55 4.81 5.28
C ARG A 175 7.26 6.28 5.59
N ALA A 176 7.62 7.16 4.67
CA ALA A 176 7.36 8.60 4.65
C ALA A 176 7.33 9.08 3.19
N GLY A 177 7.12 10.38 2.97
CA GLY A 177 7.08 11.00 1.65
C GLY A 177 5.71 10.95 0.96
N TYR A 178 4.66 10.63 1.72
CA TYR A 178 3.27 10.51 1.25
C TYR A 178 2.38 11.70 1.65
N THR A 179 2.84 12.54 2.58
CA THR A 179 2.17 13.80 2.99
C THR A 179 3.08 15.00 2.68
N PRO A 180 2.53 16.18 2.34
CA PRO A 180 3.28 17.42 2.23
C PRO A 180 4.13 17.75 3.47
N ASP A 181 3.70 17.34 4.66
CA ASP A 181 4.43 17.58 5.91
C ASP A 181 5.80 16.88 5.96
N ASN A 182 6.02 15.88 5.10
CA ASN A 182 7.33 15.24 4.94
C ASN A 182 8.28 16.03 4.04
N TYR A 183 7.85 17.18 3.50
CA TYR A 183 8.61 18.06 2.62
C TYR A 183 8.55 19.52 3.11
N PRO A 184 9.05 19.82 4.33
CA PRO A 184 9.02 21.17 4.88
C PRO A 184 9.88 22.16 4.07
N THR A 185 10.87 21.67 3.31
CA THR A 185 11.78 22.50 2.51
C THR A 185 12.10 21.84 1.15
N GLU A 186 12.85 22.55 0.30
CA GLU A 186 13.36 22.01 -0.98
C GLU A 186 14.36 20.86 -0.81
N LYS A 187 14.94 20.69 0.38
CA LYS A 187 15.93 19.63 0.64
C LYS A 187 15.29 18.25 0.50
N GLU A 188 14.09 18.09 1.03
CA GLU A 188 13.38 16.81 0.98
C GLU A 188 12.96 16.47 -0.45
N TRP A 189 12.57 17.47 -1.23
CA TRP A 189 12.29 17.34 -2.67
C TRP A 189 13.55 16.96 -3.44
N ALA A 190 14.69 17.61 -3.16
CA ALA A 190 15.97 17.29 -3.78
C ALA A 190 16.42 15.85 -3.47
N ALA A 191 16.32 15.42 -2.20
CA ALA A 191 16.60 14.04 -1.80
C ALA A 191 15.68 13.05 -2.51
N ARG A 192 14.39 13.34 -2.57
CA ARG A 192 13.41 12.48 -3.24
C ARG A 192 13.71 12.35 -4.73
N LEU A 193 14.03 13.45 -5.41
CA LEU A 193 14.42 13.46 -6.82
C LEU A 193 15.73 12.67 -7.04
N LEU A 194 16.71 12.84 -6.17
CA LEU A 194 17.99 12.13 -6.23
C LEU A 194 17.78 10.62 -6.12
N ILE A 195 16.97 10.17 -5.15
CA ILE A 195 16.57 8.77 -5.00
C ILE A 195 15.88 8.26 -6.27
N GLU A 196 14.91 9.01 -6.81
CA GLU A 196 14.12 8.56 -7.96
C GLU A 196 14.97 8.42 -9.24
N ARG A 197 15.97 9.29 -9.42
CA ARG A 197 16.90 9.26 -10.55
C ARG A 197 17.89 8.10 -10.49
N SER A 198 18.02 7.44 -9.34
CA SER A 198 18.98 6.36 -9.13
C SER A 198 18.52 4.99 -9.63
N ASP A 199 19.48 4.07 -9.72
CA ASP A 199 19.26 2.66 -10.03
C ASP A 199 18.75 1.82 -8.85
N ALA A 200 18.66 2.39 -7.65
CA ALA A 200 18.07 1.70 -6.50
C ALA A 200 16.63 1.27 -6.80
N ILE A 201 16.19 0.17 -6.20
CA ILE A 201 14.81 -0.32 -6.31
C ILE A 201 13.95 0.44 -5.30
N LYS A 202 13.00 1.24 -5.79
CA LYS A 202 12.11 2.03 -4.93
C LYS A 202 10.85 1.24 -4.58
N SER A 203 10.44 1.26 -3.32
CA SER A 203 9.21 0.68 -2.80
C SER A 203 8.38 1.76 -2.09
N PRO A 204 7.49 2.47 -2.82
CA PRO A 204 7.31 2.47 -4.28
C PRO A 204 8.17 3.51 -5.02
N TRP A 205 8.31 3.37 -6.34
CA TRP A 205 8.77 4.43 -7.23
C TRP A 205 7.66 5.47 -7.50
N ILE A 206 8.00 6.63 -8.08
CA ILE A 206 7.08 7.78 -8.16
C ILE A 206 5.78 7.49 -8.91
N GLY A 207 5.80 6.68 -9.98
CA GLY A 207 4.60 6.37 -10.74
C GLY A 207 3.62 5.48 -9.98
N LEU A 208 4.10 4.56 -9.15
CA LEU A 208 3.23 3.79 -8.25
C LEU A 208 2.62 4.68 -7.15
N GLN A 209 3.37 5.67 -6.65
CA GLN A 209 2.82 6.68 -5.74
C GLN A 209 1.75 7.55 -6.43
N VAL A 210 1.94 7.96 -7.69
CA VAL A 210 0.91 8.71 -8.44
C VAL A 210 -0.31 7.82 -8.70
N ALA A 211 -0.12 6.53 -8.97
CA ALA A 211 -1.20 5.57 -9.12
C ALA A 211 -2.01 5.36 -7.82
N ASN A 212 -1.47 5.79 -6.67
CA ASN A 212 -2.16 5.78 -5.37
C ASN A 212 -3.27 6.84 -5.25
N THR A 213 -3.31 7.82 -6.16
CA THR A 213 -4.20 8.97 -5.98
C THR A 213 -5.66 8.57 -6.15
N LYS A 214 -6.55 9.24 -5.39
CA LYS A 214 -8.01 9.10 -5.55
C LYS A 214 -8.46 9.45 -6.96
N LYS A 215 -7.76 10.39 -7.63
CA LYS A 215 -8.03 10.73 -9.02
C LYS A 215 -7.71 9.56 -9.96
N THR A 216 -6.56 8.90 -9.82
CA THR A 216 -6.27 7.70 -10.60
C THR A 216 -7.29 6.60 -10.33
N GLN A 217 -7.69 6.38 -9.08
CA GLN A 217 -8.74 5.42 -8.74
C GLN A 217 -10.07 5.75 -9.44
N GLN A 218 -10.47 7.02 -9.48
CA GLN A 218 -11.69 7.45 -10.18
C GLN A 218 -11.57 7.27 -11.69
N VAL A 219 -10.45 7.67 -12.31
CA VAL A 219 -10.24 7.53 -13.76
C VAL A 219 -10.22 6.05 -14.16
N LEU A 220 -9.62 5.18 -13.35
CA LEU A 220 -9.69 3.73 -13.59
C LEU A 220 -11.12 3.19 -13.57
N ALA A 221 -12.07 3.84 -12.89
CA ALA A 221 -13.46 3.41 -12.86
C ALA A 221 -14.28 3.83 -14.09
N GLU A 222 -13.75 4.71 -14.95
CA GLU A 222 -14.38 5.11 -16.19
C GLU A 222 -14.45 3.93 -17.19
N ASP A 223 -15.45 3.97 -18.07
CA ASP A 223 -15.70 2.89 -19.03
C ASP A 223 -14.50 2.65 -19.95
N GLY A 224 -14.08 1.38 -20.03
CA GLY A 224 -12.99 0.94 -20.91
C GLY A 224 -11.58 1.28 -20.42
N VAL A 225 -11.41 1.98 -19.27
CA VAL A 225 -10.08 2.38 -18.81
C VAL A 225 -9.30 1.23 -18.18
N VAL A 226 -9.94 0.39 -17.35
CA VAL A 226 -9.28 -0.79 -16.74
C VAL A 226 -8.81 -1.76 -17.83
N GLU A 227 -9.64 -1.97 -18.85
CA GLU A 227 -9.43 -2.90 -19.95
C GLU A 227 -8.17 -2.56 -20.78
N ARG A 228 -7.73 -1.30 -20.76
CA ARG A 228 -6.47 -0.87 -21.39
C ARG A 228 -5.23 -1.41 -20.67
N PHE A 229 -5.34 -1.74 -19.39
CA PHE A 229 -4.23 -2.18 -18.54
C PHE A 229 -4.32 -3.66 -18.15
N VAL A 230 -5.49 -4.27 -18.30
CA VAL A 230 -5.76 -5.66 -17.91
C VAL A 230 -6.11 -6.47 -19.15
N GLY A 231 -5.14 -7.25 -19.63
CA GLY A 231 -5.26 -7.97 -20.91
C GLY A 231 -6.32 -9.07 -20.94
N HIS A 232 -6.69 -9.64 -19.79
CA HIS A 232 -7.70 -10.69 -19.71
C HIS A 232 -9.09 -10.10 -19.35
N PRO A 233 -10.12 -10.24 -20.21
CA PRO A 233 -11.44 -9.63 -19.98
C PRO A 233 -12.11 -10.03 -18.65
N ARG A 234 -11.97 -11.31 -18.25
CA ARG A 234 -12.46 -11.79 -16.94
C ARG A 234 -11.83 -11.05 -15.75
N ASP A 235 -10.54 -10.75 -15.81
CA ASP A 235 -9.84 -10.07 -14.72
C ASP A 235 -10.25 -8.60 -14.65
N ALA A 236 -10.42 -7.96 -15.82
CA ALA A 236 -10.95 -6.60 -15.90
C ALA A 236 -12.37 -6.54 -15.31
N ALA A 237 -13.25 -7.48 -15.68
CA ALA A 237 -14.60 -7.57 -15.13
C ALA A 237 -14.60 -7.80 -13.61
N ALA A 238 -13.73 -8.69 -13.11
CA ALA A 238 -13.57 -8.93 -11.68
C ALA A 238 -13.13 -7.67 -10.94
N ILE A 239 -12.14 -6.93 -11.47
CA ILE A 239 -11.69 -5.65 -10.90
C ILE A 239 -12.84 -4.64 -10.89
N ARG A 240 -13.57 -4.48 -12.00
CA ARG A 240 -14.70 -3.54 -12.09
C ARG A 240 -15.82 -3.88 -11.13
N SER A 241 -16.05 -5.17 -10.85
CA SER A 241 -17.08 -5.60 -9.88
C SER A 241 -16.82 -5.10 -8.45
N THR A 242 -15.57 -4.71 -8.14
CA THR A 242 -15.20 -4.13 -6.84
C THR A 242 -15.34 -2.62 -6.78
N PHE A 243 -15.66 -1.93 -7.87
CA PHE A 243 -15.69 -0.48 -7.89
C PHE A 243 -16.98 0.06 -7.31
N ALA A 244 -16.85 0.96 -6.33
CA ALA A 244 -17.93 1.87 -5.99
C ALA A 244 -18.13 2.89 -7.12
N GLY A 245 -19.28 3.57 -7.11
CA GLY A 245 -19.49 4.73 -7.98
C GLY A 245 -18.50 5.84 -7.66
N LEU A 246 -17.69 6.23 -8.65
CA LEU A 246 -16.65 7.26 -8.53
C LEU A 246 -16.83 8.28 -9.66
N TRP A 247 -16.91 9.56 -9.31
CA TRP A 247 -17.15 10.63 -10.27
C TRP A 247 -16.24 11.83 -9.98
N ALA A 248 -15.82 12.51 -11.06
CA ALA A 248 -15.11 13.78 -10.95
C ALA A 248 -16.11 14.93 -10.68
N ILE A 249 -15.64 16.00 -10.05
CA ILE A 249 -16.47 17.20 -9.76
C ILE A 249 -16.29 18.29 -10.84
N ASN A 250 -15.31 18.12 -11.73
CA ASN A 250 -14.83 19.18 -12.62
C ASN A 250 -15.33 18.99 -14.06
N GLY A 251 -16.41 18.23 -14.26
CA GLY A 251 -16.96 17.88 -15.57
C GLY A 251 -18.24 18.65 -15.90
N ASP A 252 -18.34 19.14 -17.13
CA ASP A 252 -19.53 19.81 -17.65
C ASP A 252 -20.53 18.85 -18.32
N ASP A 253 -20.23 17.54 -18.32
CA ASP A 253 -21.14 16.57 -18.90
C ASP A 253 -22.45 16.47 -18.08
N PRO A 254 -23.58 16.14 -18.72
CA PRO A 254 -24.88 16.13 -18.07
C PRO A 254 -24.98 15.20 -16.86
N VAL A 255 -24.20 14.11 -16.85
CA VAL A 255 -24.19 13.13 -15.75
C VAL A 255 -23.47 13.71 -14.55
N THR A 256 -22.31 14.31 -14.73
CA THR A 256 -21.56 15.00 -13.68
C THR A 256 -22.37 16.16 -13.09
N GLN A 257 -22.97 17.01 -13.93
CA GLN A 257 -23.80 18.13 -13.46
C GLN A 257 -25.03 17.67 -12.68
N LYS A 258 -25.67 16.58 -13.10
CA LYS A 258 -26.78 15.96 -12.36
C LYS A 258 -26.30 15.38 -11.02
N LEU A 259 -25.17 14.69 -11.00
CA LEU A 259 -24.60 14.13 -9.78
C LEU A 259 -24.17 15.21 -8.79
N ILE A 260 -23.59 16.32 -9.23
CA ILE A 260 -23.28 17.47 -8.38
C ILE A 260 -24.56 17.99 -7.72
N LYS A 261 -25.63 18.21 -8.49
CA LYS A 261 -26.93 18.65 -7.96
C LYS A 261 -27.54 17.65 -6.97
N VAL A 262 -27.52 16.36 -7.29
CA VAL A 262 -28.01 15.28 -6.41
C VAL A 262 -27.18 15.20 -5.13
N THR A 263 -25.86 15.36 -5.22
CA THR A 263 -24.94 15.33 -4.08
C THR A 263 -25.15 16.51 -3.14
N ILE A 264 -25.54 17.69 -3.66
CA ILE A 264 -25.92 18.85 -2.84
C ILE A 264 -27.23 18.58 -2.10
N GLY A 265 -28.20 17.92 -2.74
CA GLY A 265 -29.51 17.60 -2.12
C GLY A 265 -29.51 16.35 -1.21
N LEU A 266 -28.50 15.48 -1.29
CA LEU A 266 -28.41 14.20 -0.56
C LEU A 266 -27.02 14.00 0.08
N GLY A 267 -26.52 15.01 0.79
CA GLY A 267 -25.16 15.05 1.33
C GLY A 267 -24.73 13.80 2.12
N ASN A 268 -25.66 13.13 2.80
CA ASN A 268 -25.40 11.94 3.61
C ASN A 268 -25.13 10.65 2.82
N LYS A 269 -25.37 10.64 1.50
CA LYS A 269 -25.18 9.45 0.64
C LYS A 269 -23.86 9.45 -0.13
N PHE A 270 -23.10 10.53 -0.07
CA PHE A 270 -21.86 10.71 -0.84
C PHE A 270 -20.69 11.08 0.06
N VAL A 271 -19.51 10.65 -0.34
CA VAL A 271 -18.26 11.01 0.33
C VAL A 271 -17.42 11.83 -0.63
N ARG A 272 -17.04 13.03 -0.23
CA ARG A 272 -16.17 13.90 -1.03
C ARG A 272 -14.72 13.68 -0.62
N PHE A 273 -13.81 13.72 -1.59
CA PHE A 273 -12.38 13.67 -1.35
C PHE A 273 -11.70 14.88 -2.01
N PHE A 274 -10.88 15.59 -1.25
CA PHE A 274 -10.01 16.65 -1.77
C PHE A 274 -8.59 16.40 -1.25
N GLY A 275 -7.62 16.28 -2.16
CA GLY A 275 -6.22 16.01 -1.79
C GLY A 275 -5.98 14.70 -1.01
N GLY A 276 -6.89 13.72 -1.12
CA GLY A 276 -6.81 12.46 -0.34
C GLY A 276 -7.55 12.50 1.00
N THR A 277 -7.99 13.68 1.46
CA THR A 277 -8.73 13.84 2.71
C THR A 277 -10.22 13.71 2.47
N ARG A 278 -10.89 12.93 3.34
CA ARG A 278 -12.35 12.75 3.33
C ARG A 278 -13.02 14.01 3.87
N ILE A 279 -13.98 14.55 3.12
CA ILE A 279 -14.90 15.59 3.56
C ILE A 279 -16.28 14.94 3.64
N THR A 280 -16.73 14.64 4.84
CA THR A 280 -18.14 14.33 5.11
C THR A 280 -18.83 15.66 5.38
N ALA A 281 -19.89 15.96 4.62
CA ALA A 281 -20.76 17.07 4.97
C ALA A 281 -21.37 16.75 6.34
N PHE A 282 -20.94 17.44 7.39
CA PHE A 282 -21.76 17.57 8.58
C PHE A 282 -22.90 18.50 8.19
N HIS A 283 -24.14 18.00 8.28
CA HIS A 283 -25.30 18.87 8.27
C HIS A 283 -25.22 19.77 9.52
N GLU A 284 -25.31 21.08 9.32
CA GLU A 284 -26.00 21.97 10.26
C GLU A 284 -27.49 21.59 10.32
#